data_AF-A0A533YIF4-F1
#
_entry.id   AF-A0A533YIF4-F1
#
_cell.length_a   1.000
_cell.length_b   1.000
_cell.length_c   1.000
_cell.angle_alpha   90.00
_cell.angle_beta   90.00
_cell.angle_gamma   90.00
#
_symmetry.space_group_name_H-M   'P 1'
#
loop_
_entity.id
_entity.type
_entity.pdbx_description
1 polymer ?
#
loop_
_entity_poly.entity_id
_entity_poly.type
_entity_poly.pdbx_seq_one_letter_code
_entity_poly.pdbx_strand_id
1 'polypeptide(L)'
;MFDAAVEKACGRSRTIGWFEVLAGEKCNDVYGANINYLSGHACFEATHGTAPKYAGQDKVNPGSVILSGVMMLEHMGWAEAARMIEKGMAKAINAGTVTYDFARLMREESRTDVKEIKCSEYGTEILKNMA
;
A
#
# COMPACT_ATOMS: atom_id res chain seq x y z
N MET A 1 -0.44 -9.31 1.63
CA MET A 1 -1.12 -8.34 2.52
C MET A 1 -2.58 -8.15 2.09
N PHE A 2 -2.83 -7.68 0.86
CA PHE A 2 -4.18 -7.47 0.34
C PHE A 2 -5.05 -8.73 0.43
N ASP A 3 -4.53 -9.89 0.04
CA ASP A 3 -5.29 -11.16 0.14
C ASP A 3 -5.71 -11.47 1.58
N ALA A 4 -4.81 -11.25 2.55
CA ALA A 4 -5.10 -11.47 3.96
C ALA A 4 -6.12 -10.47 4.52
N ALA A 5 -6.10 -9.21 4.06
CA ALA A 5 -7.11 -8.22 4.43
C ALA A 5 -8.50 -8.61 3.87
N VAL A 6 -8.55 -9.05 2.61
CA VAL A 6 -9.79 -9.53 1.96
C VAL A 6 -10.31 -10.80 2.62
N GLU A 7 -9.44 -11.75 2.92
CA GLU A 7 -9.81 -12.98 3.62
C GLU A 7 -10.39 -12.68 5.00
N LYS A 8 -9.74 -11.80 5.77
CA LYS A 8 -10.20 -11.42 7.12
C LYS A 8 -11.53 -10.65 7.10
N ALA A 9 -11.77 -9.82 6.08
CA ALA A 9 -13.03 -9.10 5.92
C ALA A 9 -14.17 -10.00 5.39
N CYS A 10 -13.90 -10.89 4.44
CA CYS A 10 -14.94 -11.57 3.67
C CYS A 10 -15.09 -13.07 3.98
N GLY A 11 -14.27 -13.65 4.86
CA GLY A 11 -14.35 -15.05 5.25
C GLY A 11 -14.19 -16.04 4.06
N ARG A 12 -13.36 -15.66 3.07
CA ARG A 12 -13.13 -16.38 1.79
C ARG A 12 -14.28 -16.36 0.77
N SER A 13 -15.33 -15.58 0.97
CA SER A 13 -16.40 -15.40 -0.04
C SER A 13 -15.96 -14.57 -1.25
N ARG A 14 -14.83 -13.87 -1.16
CA ARG A 14 -14.23 -13.05 -2.23
C ARG A 14 -12.72 -13.33 -2.30
N THR A 15 -12.16 -13.31 -3.51
CA THR A 15 -10.74 -13.55 -3.80
C THR A 15 -10.21 -12.55 -4.81
N ILE A 16 -8.95 -12.11 -4.67
CA ILE A 16 -8.29 -11.25 -5.66
C ILE A 16 -7.75 -12.12 -6.80
N GLY A 17 -8.14 -11.81 -8.04
CA GLY A 17 -7.49 -12.32 -9.23
C GLY A 17 -6.42 -11.32 -9.68
N TRP A 18 -5.14 -11.70 -9.57
CA TRP A 18 -4.03 -10.87 -10.01
C TRP A 18 -3.80 -11.04 -11.50
N PHE A 19 -3.98 -9.96 -12.26
CA PHE A 19 -3.63 -9.87 -13.68
C PHE A 19 -2.39 -8.99 -13.86
N GLU A 20 -1.81 -8.97 -15.06
CA GLU A 20 -0.65 -8.13 -15.37
C GLU A 20 -0.93 -6.65 -15.03
N VAL A 21 -0.02 -6.05 -14.24
CA VAL A 21 -0.14 -4.67 -13.77
C VAL A 21 0.34 -3.72 -14.88
N LEU A 22 -0.60 -2.99 -15.48
CA LEU A 22 -0.31 -1.84 -16.33
C LEU A 22 -0.27 -0.59 -15.45
N ALA A 23 0.76 0.24 -15.60
CA ALA A 23 0.94 1.48 -14.84
C ALA A 23 1.40 2.62 -15.77
N GLY A 24 1.13 3.86 -15.37
CA GLY A 24 1.51 5.08 -16.07
C GLY A 24 0.91 5.21 -17.47
N GLU A 25 1.71 5.75 -18.38
CA GLU A 25 1.34 6.01 -19.78
C GLU A 25 0.74 4.77 -20.46
N LYS A 26 1.29 3.58 -20.22
CA LYS A 26 0.75 2.32 -20.78
C LYS A 26 -0.69 2.03 -20.35
N CYS A 27 -1.05 2.34 -19.12
CA CYS A 27 -2.43 2.13 -18.67
C CYS A 27 -3.37 3.19 -19.26
N ASN A 28 -2.89 4.43 -19.34
CA ASN A 28 -3.64 5.52 -19.95
C ASN A 28 -3.88 5.27 -21.45
N ASP A 29 -2.88 4.75 -22.15
CA ASP A 29 -2.96 4.41 -23.58
C ASP A 29 -3.99 3.31 -23.86
N VAL A 30 -4.16 2.37 -22.92
CA VAL A 30 -5.09 1.23 -23.08
C VAL A 30 -6.50 1.59 -22.62
N TYR A 31 -6.68 2.39 -21.56
CA TYR A 31 -8.00 2.59 -20.92
C TYR A 31 -8.50 4.05 -20.86
N GLY A 32 -7.68 5.02 -21.29
CA GLY A 32 -8.08 6.42 -21.52
C GLY A 32 -8.20 7.32 -20.30
N ALA A 33 -8.00 6.79 -19.08
CA ALA A 33 -7.88 7.54 -17.83
C ALA A 33 -7.46 6.60 -16.68
N ASN A 34 -6.94 7.16 -15.59
CA ASN A 34 -6.71 6.39 -14.36
C ASN A 34 -8.02 5.88 -13.73
N ILE A 35 -9.16 6.52 -13.98
CA ILE A 35 -10.48 5.94 -13.69
C ILE A 35 -11.43 6.32 -14.83
N ASN A 36 -11.99 5.32 -15.50
CA ASN A 36 -13.02 5.47 -16.50
C ASN A 36 -14.34 4.92 -15.97
N TYR A 37 -15.18 5.81 -15.41
CA TYR A 37 -16.47 5.43 -14.81
C TYR A 37 -17.50 4.90 -15.82
N LEU A 38 -17.32 5.13 -17.13
CA LEU A 38 -18.23 4.63 -18.16
C LEU A 38 -17.92 3.18 -18.51
N SER A 39 -16.64 2.83 -18.62
CA SER A 39 -16.19 1.48 -18.94
C SER A 39 -15.93 0.62 -17.70
N GLY A 40 -15.83 1.23 -16.52
CA GLY A 40 -15.50 0.57 -15.25
C GLY A 40 -14.01 0.24 -15.09
N HIS A 41 -13.14 0.66 -16.00
CA HIS A 41 -11.69 0.43 -15.89
C HIS A 41 -11.05 1.46 -14.97
N ALA A 42 -10.10 1.01 -14.14
CA ALA A 42 -9.35 1.88 -13.24
C ALA A 42 -7.90 1.39 -13.08
N CYS A 43 -6.98 2.35 -12.92
CA CYS A 43 -5.56 2.20 -12.68
C CYS A 43 -5.20 2.86 -11.35
N PHE A 44 -4.57 2.10 -10.47
CA PHE A 44 -4.10 2.58 -9.18
C PHE A 44 -2.59 2.35 -9.10
N GLU A 45 -1.82 3.43 -9.06
CA GLU A 45 -0.36 3.39 -9.18
C GLU A 45 0.32 4.19 -8.07
N ALA A 46 1.60 3.91 -7.83
CA ALA A 46 2.41 4.73 -6.95
C ALA A 46 2.66 6.10 -7.60
N THR A 47 2.56 7.18 -6.82
CA THR A 47 2.67 8.56 -7.33
C THR A 47 4.11 9.07 -7.39
N HIS A 48 5.04 8.39 -6.72
CA HIS A 48 6.46 8.74 -6.73
C HIS A 48 7.23 8.01 -7.84
N GLY A 49 8.38 8.56 -8.23
CA GLY A 49 9.29 7.93 -9.18
C GLY A 49 9.95 6.64 -8.65
N THR A 50 10.74 5.99 -9.50
CA THR A 50 11.33 4.66 -9.26
C THR A 50 12.48 4.62 -8.25
N ALA A 51 12.99 5.79 -7.84
CA ALA A 51 14.09 5.95 -6.89
C ALA A 51 15.28 4.96 -7.12
N PRO A 52 15.91 4.96 -8.30
CA PRO A 52 16.84 3.90 -8.74
C PRO A 52 18.04 3.71 -7.80
N LYS A 53 18.48 4.79 -7.12
CA LYS A 53 19.52 4.76 -6.09
C LYS A 53 19.26 3.81 -4.92
N TYR A 54 18.03 3.34 -4.74
CA TYR A 54 17.63 2.43 -3.66
C TYR A 54 17.16 1.07 -4.15
N ALA A 55 17.26 0.79 -5.45
CA ALA A 55 16.92 -0.50 -6.03
C ALA A 55 17.71 -1.63 -5.35
N GLY A 56 17.03 -2.72 -4.99
CA GLY A 56 17.64 -3.90 -4.37
C GLY A 56 18.08 -3.73 -2.91
N GLN A 57 17.86 -2.59 -2.28
CA GLN A 57 18.33 -2.32 -0.90
C GLN A 57 17.30 -2.65 0.19
N ASP A 58 16.10 -3.07 -0.19
CA ASP A 58 15.02 -3.48 0.74
C ASP A 58 14.72 -2.44 1.84
N LYS A 59 14.76 -1.15 1.51
CA LYS A 59 14.57 -0.07 2.50
C LYS A 59 13.49 0.94 2.13
N VAL A 60 13.13 1.04 0.86
CA VAL A 60 12.16 2.04 0.38
C VAL A 60 10.79 1.82 1.02
N ASN A 61 10.08 2.90 1.26
CA ASN A 61 8.72 2.86 1.78
C ASN A 61 7.75 2.38 0.70
N PRO A 62 7.04 1.25 0.88
CA PRO A 62 6.02 0.80 -0.06
C PRO A 62 4.67 1.52 0.13
N GLY A 63 4.58 2.55 0.97
CA GLY A 63 3.34 3.20 1.39
C GLY A 63 2.48 3.71 0.23
N SER A 64 3.09 4.32 -0.79
CA SER A 64 2.33 4.84 -1.95
C SER A 64 1.61 3.71 -2.69
N VAL A 65 2.30 2.63 -3.05
CA VAL A 65 1.67 1.49 -3.75
C VAL A 65 0.65 0.77 -2.86
N ILE A 66 0.87 0.73 -1.54
CA ILE A 66 -0.09 0.15 -0.61
C ILE A 66 -1.39 0.96 -0.58
N LEU A 67 -1.30 2.29 -0.47
CA LEU A 67 -2.47 3.17 -0.47
C LEU A 67 -3.18 3.18 -1.83
N SER A 68 -2.46 3.03 -2.94
CA SER A 68 -3.10 2.81 -4.25
C SER A 68 -3.91 1.52 -4.27
N GLY A 69 -3.41 0.44 -3.65
CA GLY A 69 -4.20 -0.78 -3.45
C GLY A 69 -5.39 -0.60 -2.50
N VAL A 70 -5.31 0.29 -1.50
CA VAL A 70 -6.46 0.66 -0.67
C VAL A 70 -7.54 1.32 -1.53
N MET A 71 -7.19 2.32 -2.35
CA MET A 71 -8.12 2.97 -3.28
C MET A 71 -8.76 1.97 -4.25
N MET A 72 -8.00 0.98 -4.72
CA MET A 72 -8.54 -0.12 -5.55
C MET A 72 -9.60 -0.93 -4.79
N LEU A 73 -9.33 -1.31 -3.54
CA LEU A 73 -10.29 -2.05 -2.71
C LEU A 73 -11.57 -1.24 -2.48
N GLU A 74 -11.45 0.06 -2.22
CA GLU A 74 -12.61 0.96 -2.10
C GLU A 74 -13.43 1.02 -3.39
N HIS A 75 -12.76 1.16 -4.54
CA HIS A 75 -13.40 1.17 -5.85
C HIS A 75 -14.17 -0.13 -6.14
N MET A 76 -13.64 -1.28 -5.69
CA MET A 76 -14.31 -2.59 -5.79
C MET A 76 -15.44 -2.79 -4.76
N GLY A 77 -15.69 -1.82 -3.87
CA GLY A 77 -16.67 -1.91 -2.80
C GLY A 77 -16.22 -2.78 -1.61
N TRP A 78 -14.91 -3.00 -1.46
CA TRP A 78 -14.29 -3.83 -0.41
C TRP A 78 -13.76 -2.94 0.73
N ALA A 79 -14.59 -2.00 1.18
CA ALA A 79 -14.23 -0.95 2.14
C ALA A 79 -13.77 -1.49 3.50
N GLU A 80 -14.22 -2.66 3.93
CA GLU A 80 -13.73 -3.27 5.18
C GLU A 80 -12.26 -3.66 5.07
N ALA A 81 -11.87 -4.37 4.01
CA ALA A 81 -10.47 -4.73 3.76
C ALA A 81 -9.58 -3.49 3.60
N ALA A 82 -10.08 -2.47 2.91
CA ALA A 82 -9.41 -1.18 2.75
C ALA A 82 -9.10 -0.53 4.12
N ARG A 83 -10.13 -0.36 4.96
CA ARG A 83 -9.99 0.22 6.32
C ARG A 83 -9.05 -0.57 7.22
N MET A 84 -9.01 -1.91 7.07
CA MET A 84 -8.10 -2.74 7.85
C MET A 84 -6.64 -2.43 7.52
N ILE A 85 -6.31 -2.25 6.24
CA ILE A 85 -4.96 -1.90 5.79
C ILE A 85 -4.58 -0.50 6.27
N GLU A 86 -5.46 0.49 6.09
CA GLU A 86 -5.23 1.86 6.57
C GLU A 86 -4.99 1.90 8.09
N LYS A 87 -5.84 1.22 8.86
CA LYS A 87 -5.69 1.11 10.32
C LYS A 87 -4.37 0.44 10.69
N GLY A 88 -3.98 -0.61 9.98
CA GLY A 88 -2.72 -1.31 10.20
C GLY A 88 -1.50 -0.41 9.95
N MET A 89 -1.53 0.36 8.86
CA MET A 89 -0.47 1.31 8.52
C MET A 89 -0.41 2.46 9.52
N ALA A 90 -1.55 3.06 9.86
CA ALA A 90 -1.62 4.14 10.84
C ALA A 90 -1.09 3.70 12.21
N LYS A 91 -1.42 2.49 12.66
CA LYS A 91 -0.90 1.90 13.89
C LYS A 91 0.62 1.68 13.84
N ALA A 92 1.16 1.16 12.74
CA ALA A 92 2.61 0.96 12.59
C ALA A 92 3.37 2.29 12.67
N ILE A 93 2.88 3.32 11.96
CA ILE A 93 3.44 4.69 11.99
C ILE A 93 3.36 5.29 13.39
N ASN A 94 2.18 5.21 14.03
CA ASN A 94 1.99 5.73 15.39
C ASN A 94 2.89 5.01 16.42
N ALA A 95 3.13 3.72 16.26
CA ALA A 95 4.06 2.94 17.08
C ALA A 95 5.55 3.20 16.76
N GLY A 96 5.86 4.06 15.80
CA GLY A 96 7.24 4.38 15.41
C GLY A 96 7.95 3.24 14.68
N THR A 97 7.21 2.21 14.21
CA THR A 97 7.76 1.08 13.46
C THR A 97 7.59 1.33 11.96
N VAL A 98 8.63 1.87 11.32
CA VAL A 98 8.54 2.49 9.98
C VAL A 98 9.79 2.25 9.14
N THR A 99 9.72 2.55 7.83
CA THR A 99 10.89 2.50 6.93
C THR A 99 11.84 3.69 7.11
N TYR A 100 13.03 3.60 6.51
CA TYR A 100 14.15 4.53 6.75
C TYR A 100 13.82 6.02 6.59
N ASP A 101 12.94 6.34 5.64
CA ASP A 101 12.51 7.69 5.29
C ASP A 101 11.72 8.35 6.42
N PHE A 102 10.71 7.66 6.96
CA PHE A 102 10.00 8.11 8.15
C PHE A 102 10.87 8.04 9.39
N ALA A 103 11.68 6.98 9.54
CA ALA A 103 12.54 6.82 10.71
C ALA A 103 13.51 8.01 10.86
N ARG A 104 14.07 8.48 9.74
CA ARG A 104 14.90 9.69 9.71
C ARG A 104 14.12 10.93 10.17
N LEU A 105 12.95 11.19 9.59
CA LEU A 105 12.13 12.37 9.93
C LEU A 105 11.68 12.36 11.40
N MET A 106 11.21 11.21 11.90
CA MET A 106 10.79 11.09 13.31
C MET A 106 11.95 11.36 14.28
N ARG A 107 13.17 10.89 13.96
CA ARG A 107 14.37 11.18 14.76
C ARG A 107 14.76 12.66 14.69
N GLU A 108 14.62 13.30 13.53
CA GLU A 108 14.80 14.76 13.36
C GLU A 108 13.79 15.54 14.23
N GLU A 109 12.58 15.02 14.39
CA GLU A 109 11.53 15.53 15.30
C GLU A 109 11.71 15.09 16.77
N SER A 110 12.91 14.62 17.15
CA SER A 110 13.26 14.21 18.51
C SER A 110 12.48 13.00 19.07
N ARG A 111 11.84 12.20 18.22
CA ARG A 111 11.25 10.93 18.62
C ARG A 111 12.36 9.89 18.88
N THR A 112 12.38 9.31 20.07
CA THR A 112 13.45 8.40 20.52
C THR A 112 13.11 6.91 20.38
N ASP A 113 11.82 6.56 20.32
CA ASP A 113 11.29 5.20 20.24
C ASP A 113 11.07 4.70 18.80
N VAL A 114 11.94 5.10 17.87
CA VAL A 114 11.79 4.77 16.43
C VAL A 114 12.42 3.43 16.11
N LYS A 115 11.61 2.48 15.65
CA LYS A 115 12.04 1.18 15.13
C LYS A 115 12.04 1.20 13.60
N GLU A 116 13.21 1.34 13.02
CA GLU A 116 13.39 1.24 11.57
C GLU A 116 13.31 -0.22 11.10
N ILE A 117 12.50 -0.49 10.07
CA ILE A 117 12.33 -1.81 9.47
C ILE A 117 12.46 -1.77 7.94
N LYS A 118 12.69 -2.93 7.33
CA LYS A 118 12.85 -3.10 5.88
C LYS A 118 11.54 -2.94 5.11
N CYS A 119 11.65 -2.71 3.80
CA CYS A 119 10.49 -2.68 2.89
C CYS A 119 9.70 -3.99 2.96
N SER A 120 10.39 -5.12 2.86
CA SER A 120 9.82 -6.46 2.96
C SER A 120 9.12 -6.75 4.30
N GLU A 121 9.58 -6.12 5.38
CA GLU A 121 9.03 -6.27 6.72
C GLU A 121 7.79 -5.39 6.95
N TYR A 122 7.71 -4.24 6.29
CA TYR A 122 6.66 -3.25 6.51
C TYR A 122 5.26 -3.81 6.22
N GLY A 123 5.11 -4.60 5.14
CA GLY A 123 3.84 -5.27 4.85
C GLY A 123 3.40 -6.28 5.92
N THR A 124 4.37 -6.97 6.55
CA THR A 124 4.11 -7.87 7.67
C THR A 124 3.73 -7.10 8.93
N GLU A 125 4.35 -5.95 9.16
CA GLU A 125 4.02 -5.08 10.29
C GLU A 125 2.60 -4.52 10.18
N ILE A 126 2.19 -4.08 8.98
CA ILE A 126 0.80 -3.65 8.73
C ILE A 126 -0.17 -4.79 9.05
N LEU A 127 0.11 -6.02 8.59
CA LEU A 127 -0.74 -7.20 8.84
C LEU A 127 -0.97 -7.47 10.33
N LYS A 128 0.07 -7.40 11.16
CA LYS A 128 -0.06 -7.56 12.62
C LYS A 128 -1.01 -6.53 13.24
N ASN A 129 -1.05 -5.34 12.66
CA ASN A 129 -1.81 -4.21 13.17
C ASN A 129 -3.24 -4.11 12.61
N MET A 130 -3.66 -5.00 11.69
CA MET A 130 -5.02 -5.03 11.13
C MET A 130 -6.12 -5.54 12.09
N ALA A 131 -5.81 -5.77 13.37
CA ALA A 131 -6.80 -6.12 14.40
C ALA A 131 -7.42 -4.86 15.04
#